data_AF-A0A7Y6MDF0-F1
#
_entry.id   AF-A0A7Y6MDF0-F1
#
_cell.length_a   1.000
_cell.length_b   1.000
_cell.length_c   1.000
_cell.angle_alpha   90.00
_cell.angle_beta   90.00
_cell.angle_gamma   90.00
#
_symmetry.space_group_name_H-M   'P 1'
#
loop_
_entity.id
_entity.type
_entity.pdbx_description
1 polymer ?
#
loop_
_entity_poly.entity_id
_entity_poly.type
_entity_poly.pdbx_seq_one_letter_code
_entity_poly.pdbx_strand_id
1 'polypeptide(L)'
;MARVLGAVARAWLDDPVPAGAMAVWRELVPQVQAEEGSRLAFAELMTLYATLLGLAMERLDGRPGRRLVRPATAALTLLQGASQRSALAAAHSVTRSGTVRTEREDVVRACERLARLDPGPAPLLPVLTLKPYSLDAPWTPPPVVDVLRGCPLTLDGDGLVVLLGLRRLSALESVVRAVPAELSLTLIVVTGDPGERGPLARFALARMGAHLRAAVPEGVWPDVRIVYDESGRVAAAAGLPSVHDGTETAVRVSGGRLVRRADGRGAGYALASEYAGHAGSSVPARHTGPPEEAGLPGPTRQAETPVTRAPSEPNGDTVQRTANANGPRDTGAREVIRRDERG
;
A
#
# COMPACT_ATOMS: atom_id res chain seq x y z
N MET A 1 19.57 -6.48 -6.42
CA MET A 1 18.97 -6.36 -5.08
C MET A 1 19.90 -5.79 -4.01
N ALA A 2 20.94 -6.50 -3.54
CA ALA A 2 21.79 -6.00 -2.43
C ALA A 2 22.36 -4.61 -2.70
N ARG A 3 22.91 -4.40 -3.91
CA ARG A 3 23.40 -3.07 -4.36
C ARG A 3 22.34 -1.97 -4.29
N VAL A 4 21.06 -2.29 -4.53
CA VAL A 4 19.97 -1.31 -4.44
C VAL A 4 19.70 -0.93 -2.98
N LEU A 5 19.59 -1.89 -2.07
CA LEU A 5 19.46 -1.54 -0.64
C LEU A 5 20.68 -0.78 -0.13
N GLY A 6 21.88 -1.14 -0.57
CA GLY A 6 23.09 -0.37 -0.24
C GLY A 6 23.04 1.06 -0.79
N ALA A 7 22.59 1.25 -2.03
CA ALA A 7 22.44 2.58 -2.64
C ALA A 7 21.37 3.42 -1.95
N VAL A 8 20.20 2.83 -1.62
CA VAL A 8 19.17 3.49 -0.81
C VAL A 8 19.71 3.86 0.57
N ALA A 9 20.43 2.95 1.23
CA ALA A 9 21.03 3.21 2.53
C ALA A 9 22.03 4.37 2.49
N ARG A 10 22.89 4.42 1.46
CA ARG A 10 23.79 5.56 1.25
C ARG A 10 22.99 6.84 1.01
N ALA A 11 22.05 6.85 0.07
CA ALA A 11 21.20 8.03 -0.18
C ALA A 11 20.47 8.52 1.08
N TRP A 12 19.99 7.59 1.93
CA TRP A 12 19.32 7.90 3.19
C TRP A 12 20.27 8.51 4.24
N LEU A 13 21.51 8.03 4.32
CA LEU A 13 22.50 8.46 5.32
C LEU A 13 23.30 9.69 4.88
N ASP A 14 23.51 9.82 3.58
CA ASP A 14 24.17 10.95 2.93
C ASP A 14 23.19 12.10 2.70
N ASP A 15 21.90 11.87 2.99
CA ASP A 15 20.76 12.71 2.60
C ASP A 15 21.10 14.19 2.65
N PRO A 16 21.42 14.79 1.48
CA PRO A 16 21.56 16.22 1.35
C PRO A 16 20.15 16.75 1.20
N VAL A 17 19.31 16.61 2.23
CA VAL A 17 18.07 17.37 2.25
C VAL A 17 18.51 18.84 2.13
N PRO A 18 17.94 19.65 1.23
CA PRO A 18 18.25 21.08 1.18
C PRO A 18 18.18 21.59 2.62
N ALA A 19 19.16 22.38 3.07
CA ALA A 19 19.38 22.66 4.50
C ALA A 19 18.10 23.03 5.30
N GLY A 20 17.08 23.56 4.61
CA GLY A 20 15.73 23.77 5.11
C GLY A 20 14.90 22.50 5.41
N ALA A 21 14.90 21.44 4.61
CA ALA A 21 14.03 20.27 4.87
C ALA A 21 14.59 19.28 5.92
N MET A 22 15.90 19.25 6.19
CA MET A 22 16.43 18.60 7.42
C MET A 22 16.12 19.43 8.67
N ALA A 23 16.05 20.77 8.55
CA ALA A 23 15.55 21.62 9.65
C ALA A 23 14.07 21.36 9.90
N VAL A 24 13.25 21.33 8.84
CA VAL A 24 11.84 20.94 8.90
C VAL A 24 11.67 19.54 9.48
N TRP A 25 12.48 18.55 9.08
CA TRP A 25 12.42 17.21 9.70
C TRP A 25 12.81 17.23 11.18
N ARG A 26 13.83 17.98 11.57
CA ARG A 26 14.22 18.13 13.00
C ARG A 26 13.12 18.81 13.83
N GLU A 27 12.36 19.72 13.24
CA GLU A 27 11.21 20.38 13.88
C GLU A 27 9.96 19.48 13.89
N LEU A 28 9.75 18.71 12.82
CA LEU A 28 8.63 17.77 12.67
C LEU A 28 8.81 16.52 13.53
N VAL A 29 10.02 16.01 13.74
CA VAL A 29 10.24 14.76 14.48
C VAL A 29 9.66 14.83 15.90
N PRO A 30 9.92 15.87 16.72
CA PRO A 30 9.28 16.00 18.02
C PRO A 30 7.75 16.05 17.93
N GLN A 31 7.18 16.71 16.92
CA GLN A 31 5.72 16.82 16.72
C GLN A 31 5.11 15.47 16.33
N VAL A 32 5.72 14.78 15.36
CA VAL A 32 5.37 13.42 14.96
C VAL A 32 5.46 12.49 16.16
N GLN A 33 6.49 12.60 17.00
CA GLN A 33 6.64 11.76 18.19
C GLN A 33 5.66 12.13 19.31
N ALA A 34 5.14 13.35 19.36
CA ALA A 34 4.19 13.79 20.37
C ALA A 34 2.76 13.33 20.06
N GLU A 35 2.34 13.44 18.79
CA GLU A 35 0.95 13.20 18.38
C GLU A 35 0.76 11.80 17.78
N GLU A 36 -0.13 10.99 18.38
CA GLU A 36 -0.42 9.61 17.92
C GLU A 36 -0.85 9.57 16.45
N GLY A 37 -1.67 10.56 16.06
CA GLY A 37 -2.17 10.66 14.72
C GLY A 37 -1.06 10.81 13.67
N SER A 38 -0.08 11.68 13.95
CA SER A 38 1.11 11.86 13.13
C SER A 38 2.04 10.64 13.15
N ARG A 39 2.19 9.95 14.29
CA ARG A 39 2.95 8.67 14.37
C ARG A 39 2.37 7.61 13.43
N LEU A 40 1.06 7.43 13.45
CA LEU A 40 0.37 6.45 12.61
C LEU A 40 0.49 6.79 11.12
N ALA A 41 0.30 8.07 10.76
CA ALA A 41 0.46 8.53 9.38
C ALA A 41 1.91 8.31 8.87
N PHE A 42 2.91 8.63 9.70
CA PHE A 42 4.31 8.41 9.35
C PHE A 42 4.64 6.92 9.19
N ALA A 43 4.12 6.05 10.06
CA ALA A 43 4.33 4.60 9.96
C ALA A 43 3.76 4.02 8.65
N GLU A 44 2.60 4.49 8.21
CA GLU A 44 1.97 4.08 6.96
C GLU A 44 2.69 4.66 5.72
N LEU A 45 3.23 5.87 5.79
CA LEU A 45 4.13 6.41 4.76
C LEU A 45 5.42 5.59 4.64
N MET A 46 6.00 5.16 5.77
CA MET A 46 7.15 4.25 5.77
C MET A 46 6.79 2.86 5.23
N THR A 47 5.55 2.41 5.46
CA THR A 47 5.03 1.17 4.89
C THR A 47 4.90 1.29 3.37
N LEU A 48 4.35 2.39 2.87
CA LEU A 48 4.31 2.70 1.43
C LEU A 48 5.71 2.63 0.82
N TYR A 49 6.70 3.25 1.47
CA TYR A 49 8.08 3.20 1.00
C TYR A 49 8.62 1.77 0.97
N ALA A 50 8.43 1.00 2.04
CA ALA A 50 8.82 -0.41 2.06
C ALA A 50 8.16 -1.21 0.91
N THR A 51 6.88 -0.97 0.64
CA THR A 51 6.14 -1.60 -0.45
C THR A 51 6.77 -1.29 -1.80
N LEU A 52 7.01 -0.02 -2.13
CA LEU A 52 7.56 0.36 -3.44
C LEU A 52 8.99 -0.15 -3.63
N LEU A 53 9.82 -0.02 -2.59
CA LEU A 53 11.20 -0.51 -2.62
C LEU A 53 11.24 -2.02 -2.76
N GLY A 54 10.41 -2.73 -2.00
CA GLY A 54 10.26 -4.18 -2.09
C GLY A 54 9.84 -4.63 -3.48
N LEU A 55 8.79 -4.02 -4.05
CA LEU A 55 8.31 -4.33 -5.39
C LEU A 55 9.35 -4.05 -6.49
N ALA A 56 10.14 -2.98 -6.35
CA ALA A 56 11.25 -2.72 -7.27
C ALA A 56 12.36 -3.76 -7.15
N MET A 57 12.67 -4.20 -5.92
CA MET A 57 13.64 -5.26 -5.68
C MET A 57 13.15 -6.62 -6.23
N GLU A 58 11.85 -6.91 -6.16
CA GLU A 58 11.22 -8.11 -6.74
C GLU A 58 11.39 -8.13 -8.26
N ARG A 59 11.08 -7.01 -8.92
CA ARG A 59 11.30 -6.85 -10.37
C ARG A 59 12.77 -7.05 -10.77
N LEU A 60 13.71 -6.54 -9.98
CA LEU A 60 15.14 -6.73 -10.21
C LEU A 60 15.64 -8.16 -9.97
N ASP A 61 15.02 -8.90 -9.07
CA ASP A 61 15.40 -10.29 -8.81
C ASP A 61 14.93 -11.23 -9.92
N GLY A 62 13.76 -10.93 -10.52
CA GLY A 62 13.15 -11.71 -11.58
C GLY A 62 12.62 -13.09 -11.15
N ARG A 63 12.81 -13.49 -9.88
CA ARG A 63 12.35 -14.78 -9.39
C ARG A 63 10.86 -14.70 -9.01
N PRO A 64 10.00 -15.55 -9.60
CA PRO A 64 8.59 -15.56 -9.26
C PRO A 64 8.37 -15.93 -7.79
N GLY A 65 7.40 -15.29 -7.15
CA GLY A 65 6.97 -15.62 -5.79
C GLY A 65 7.85 -15.09 -4.64
N ARG A 66 9.03 -14.55 -4.94
CA ARG A 66 9.89 -13.95 -3.89
C ARG A 66 9.28 -12.63 -3.41
N ARG A 67 9.10 -12.50 -2.09
CA ARG A 67 8.52 -11.29 -1.48
C ARG A 67 9.58 -10.49 -0.74
N LEU A 68 9.84 -9.26 -1.21
CA LEU A 68 10.94 -8.43 -0.73
C LEU A 68 10.50 -7.16 0.00
N VAL A 69 9.18 -6.98 0.15
CA VAL A 69 8.62 -5.92 0.99
C VAL A 69 9.09 -6.06 2.45
N ARG A 70 9.09 -7.28 3.02
CA ARG A 70 9.55 -7.50 4.41
C ARG A 70 11.05 -7.17 4.61
N PRO A 71 11.98 -7.64 3.76
CA PRO A 71 13.37 -7.16 3.77
C PRO A 71 13.50 -5.64 3.63
N ALA A 72 12.71 -5.00 2.76
CA ALA A 72 12.71 -3.55 2.62
C ALA A 72 12.23 -2.85 3.91
N THR A 73 11.16 -3.35 4.55
CA THR A 73 10.70 -2.87 5.86
C THR A 73 11.80 -2.97 6.91
N ALA A 74 12.45 -4.13 7.03
CA ALA A 74 13.52 -4.33 8.00
C ALA A 74 14.71 -3.36 7.77
N ALA A 75 15.07 -3.13 6.50
CA ALA A 75 16.13 -2.19 6.15
C ALA A 75 15.74 -0.75 6.48
N LEU A 76 14.51 -0.32 6.20
CA LEU A 76 14.04 1.02 6.55
C LEU A 76 13.95 1.23 8.06
N THR A 77 13.55 0.22 8.83
CA THR A 77 13.59 0.25 10.30
C THR A 77 15.01 0.42 10.82
N LEU A 78 15.98 -0.31 10.26
CA LEU A 78 17.40 -0.17 10.62
C LEU A 78 17.92 1.23 10.31
N LEU A 79 17.62 1.76 9.12
CA LEU A 79 18.03 3.10 8.69
C LEU A 79 17.43 4.19 9.58
N GLN A 80 16.16 4.04 9.98
CA GLN A 80 15.50 4.97 10.89
C GLN A 80 16.17 4.94 12.27
N GLY A 81 16.46 3.75 12.81
CA GLY A 81 17.20 3.61 14.07
C GLY A 81 18.61 4.21 14.01
N ALA A 82 19.33 4.00 12.91
CA ALA A 82 20.65 4.58 12.69
C ALA A 82 20.60 6.13 12.62
N SER A 83 19.55 6.68 11.99
CA SER A 83 19.34 8.13 11.89
C SER A 83 19.06 8.76 13.25
N GLN A 84 18.20 8.13 14.06
CA GLN A 84 17.90 8.58 15.42
C GLN A 84 19.13 8.54 16.33
N ARG A 85 19.93 7.46 16.27
CA ARG A 85 21.19 7.36 17.02
C ARG A 85 22.19 8.44 16.61
N SER A 86 22.31 8.70 15.31
CA SER A 86 23.20 9.74 14.79
C SER A 86 22.78 11.14 15.28
N ALA A 87 21.48 11.42 15.31
CA ALA A 87 20.95 12.69 15.83
C ALA A 87 21.24 12.86 17.33
N LEU A 88 21.05 11.81 18.14
CA LEU A 88 21.37 11.82 19.56
C LEU A 88 22.88 12.00 19.81
N ALA A 89 23.74 11.35 19.03
CA ALA A 89 25.19 11.48 19.15
C ALA A 89 25.68 12.90 18.79
N ALA A 90 25.06 13.53 17.78
CA ALA A 90 25.35 14.91 17.39
C ALA A 90 24.97 15.94 18.47
N ALA A 91 23.91 15.68 19.24
CA ALA A 91 23.51 16.53 20.36
C ALA A 91 24.48 16.48 21.55
N HIS A 92 25.25 15.38 21.69
CA HIS A 92 26.09 15.13 22.87
C HIS A 92 27.60 15.23 22.63
N SER A 93 28.10 15.45 21.40
CA SER A 93 29.56 15.50 21.18
C SER A 93 30.07 16.41 20.05
N VAL A 94 31.10 17.17 20.41
CA VAL A 94 32.06 17.88 19.56
C VAL A 94 33.13 16.87 19.14
N THR A 95 33.37 16.71 17.83
CA THR A 95 34.55 16.07 17.23
C THR A 95 34.71 14.55 17.41
N ARG A 96 34.04 13.74 16.58
CA ARG A 96 34.55 12.42 16.13
C ARG A 96 34.25 12.17 14.66
N SER A 97 35.10 12.69 13.77
CA SER A 97 34.94 12.49 12.32
C SER A 97 35.25 11.05 11.86
N GLY A 98 36.03 10.28 12.63
CA GLY A 98 36.49 8.94 12.22
C GLY A 98 35.48 7.81 12.43
N THR A 99 34.80 7.79 13.58
CA THR A 99 33.88 6.68 13.96
C THR A 99 32.56 6.72 13.19
N VAL A 100 32.08 7.93 12.86
CA VAL A 100 30.82 8.14 12.12
C VAL A 100 30.88 7.51 10.72
N ARG A 101 32.04 7.49 10.07
CA ARG A 101 32.19 6.87 8.74
C ARG A 101 32.08 5.35 8.81
N THR A 102 32.72 4.71 9.78
CA THR A 102 32.65 3.25 9.98
C THR A 102 31.23 2.80 10.31
N GLU A 103 30.54 3.50 11.20
CA GLU A 103 29.15 3.19 11.55
C GLU A 103 28.21 3.29 10.35
N ARG A 104 28.41 4.28 9.46
CA ARG A 104 27.65 4.40 8.21
C ARG A 104 27.89 3.22 7.28
N GLU A 105 29.15 2.85 7.08
CA GLU A 105 29.50 1.70 6.23
C GLU A 105 28.93 0.38 6.77
N ASP A 106 28.93 0.19 8.09
CA ASP A 106 28.35 -0.99 8.74
C ASP A 106 26.83 -1.06 8.54
N VAL A 107 26.11 0.07 8.68
CA VAL A 107 24.67 0.15 8.41
C VAL A 107 24.37 -0.19 6.95
N VAL A 108 25.15 0.36 6.00
CA VAL A 108 25.00 0.05 4.58
C VAL A 108 25.21 -1.45 4.32
N ARG A 109 26.27 -2.05 4.86
CA ARG A 109 26.55 -3.49 4.72
C ARG A 109 25.45 -4.34 5.35
N ALA A 110 24.88 -3.92 6.48
CA ALA A 110 23.76 -4.59 7.11
C ALA A 110 22.51 -4.57 6.21
N CYS A 111 22.16 -3.41 5.63
CA CYS A 111 21.08 -3.30 4.64
C CYS A 111 21.31 -4.21 3.41
N GLU A 112 22.53 -4.27 2.88
CA GLU A 112 22.89 -5.16 1.77
C GLU A 112 22.68 -6.65 2.12
N ARG A 113 22.94 -7.03 3.39
CA ARG A 113 22.69 -8.40 3.89
C ARG A 113 21.21 -8.69 4.06
N LEU A 114 20.41 -7.72 4.51
CA LEU A 114 18.96 -7.87 4.63
C LEU A 114 18.30 -8.23 3.29
N ALA A 115 18.83 -7.75 2.16
CA ALA A 115 18.35 -8.12 0.82
C ALA A 115 18.42 -9.63 0.55
N ARG A 116 19.26 -10.37 1.27
CA ARG A 116 19.47 -11.81 1.08
C ARG A 116 18.58 -12.65 1.96
N LEU A 117 17.91 -12.05 2.95
CA LEU A 117 16.97 -12.77 3.79
C LEU A 117 15.77 -13.21 2.95
N ASP A 118 15.42 -14.49 3.09
CA ASP A 118 14.12 -14.99 2.68
C ASP A 118 13.19 -14.90 3.89
N PRO A 119 12.22 -13.95 3.90
CA PRO A 119 11.31 -13.82 5.02
C PRO A 119 10.31 -15.00 5.11
N GLY A 120 10.30 -15.91 4.14
CA GLY A 120 9.29 -16.95 4.00
C GLY A 120 7.98 -16.40 3.39
N PRO A 121 6.96 -17.25 3.23
CA PRO A 121 5.70 -16.85 2.62
C PRO A 121 5.04 -15.73 3.43
N ALA A 122 4.42 -14.78 2.74
CA ALA A 122 3.56 -13.82 3.40
C ALA A 122 2.31 -14.55 3.92
N PRO A 123 1.76 -14.15 5.08
CA PRO A 123 0.48 -14.67 5.53
C PRO A 123 -0.60 -14.35 4.48
N LEU A 124 -1.49 -15.32 4.25
CA LEU A 124 -2.68 -15.08 3.44
C LEU A 124 -3.52 -14.00 4.14
N LEU A 125 -3.73 -12.88 3.46
CA LEU A 125 -4.67 -11.87 3.94
C LEU A 125 -6.09 -12.43 3.79
N PRO A 126 -6.99 -12.21 4.77
CA PRO A 126 -8.39 -12.57 4.60
C PRO A 126 -8.93 -11.86 3.37
N VAL A 127 -9.55 -12.62 2.47
CA VAL A 127 -10.20 -12.08 1.28
C VAL A 127 -11.41 -11.29 1.76
N LEU A 128 -11.32 -9.97 1.69
CA LEU A 128 -12.47 -9.11 1.94
C LEU A 128 -13.37 -9.17 0.71
N THR A 129 -14.57 -9.72 0.89
CA THR A 129 -15.63 -9.73 -0.12
C THR A 129 -16.33 -8.38 -0.14
N LEU A 130 -15.63 -7.38 -0.66
CA LEU A 130 -16.26 -6.11 -1.04
C LEU A 130 -16.79 -6.24 -2.47
N LYS A 131 -18.04 -5.82 -2.70
CA LYS A 131 -18.67 -5.87 -4.04
C LYS A 131 -18.60 -4.48 -4.68
N PRO A 132 -17.82 -4.30 -5.76
CA PRO A 132 -17.88 -3.06 -6.53
C PRO A 132 -19.26 -2.84 -7.12
N TYR A 133 -19.61 -1.58 -7.33
CA TYR A 133 -20.87 -1.19 -7.96
C TYR A 133 -20.60 -0.37 -9.23
N SER A 134 -21.54 -0.45 -10.17
CA SER A 134 -21.49 0.34 -11.39
C SER A 134 -21.71 1.81 -11.07
N LEU A 135 -20.95 2.66 -11.74
CA LEU A 135 -21.09 4.10 -11.71
C LEU A 135 -21.10 4.58 -13.16
N ASP A 136 -21.76 5.70 -13.43
CA ASP A 136 -21.64 6.38 -14.70
C ASP A 136 -21.54 7.89 -14.44
N ALA A 137 -20.32 8.35 -14.22
CA ALA A 137 -20.03 9.74 -13.92
C ALA A 137 -18.89 10.26 -14.81
N PRO A 138 -18.93 11.53 -15.24
CA PRO A 138 -17.83 12.12 -15.99
C PRO A 138 -16.57 12.17 -15.11
N TRP A 139 -15.43 11.81 -15.69
CA TRP A 139 -14.14 11.89 -15.02
C TRP A 139 -13.37 13.10 -15.57
N THR A 140 -13.28 14.15 -14.74
CA THR A 140 -12.63 15.43 -15.10
C THR A 140 -11.61 15.85 -14.04
N PRO A 141 -10.57 15.03 -13.82
CA PRO A 141 -9.55 15.33 -12.81
C PRO A 141 -8.69 16.54 -13.22
N PRO A 142 -8.16 17.31 -12.25
CA PRO A 142 -7.18 18.34 -12.55
C PRO A 142 -5.85 17.73 -13.03
N PRO A 143 -4.97 18.52 -13.67
CA PRO A 143 -3.59 18.11 -13.89
C PRO A 143 -2.87 17.88 -12.56
N VAL A 144 -2.01 16.88 -12.51
CA VAL A 144 -1.30 16.45 -11.30
C VAL A 144 0.18 16.15 -11.60
N VAL A 145 0.95 15.83 -10.57
CA VAL A 145 2.36 15.46 -10.67
C VAL A 145 2.55 14.07 -10.07
N ASP A 146 3.27 13.20 -10.78
CA ASP A 146 3.74 11.94 -10.21
C ASP A 146 4.86 12.24 -9.21
N VAL A 147 4.62 12.03 -7.91
CA VAL A 147 5.59 12.35 -6.85
C VAL A 147 6.85 11.49 -6.91
N LEU A 148 6.75 10.27 -7.46
CA LEU A 148 7.90 9.37 -7.60
C LEU A 148 8.79 9.79 -8.76
N ARG A 149 8.19 10.23 -9.87
CA ARG A 149 8.94 10.57 -11.09
C ARG A 149 9.27 12.06 -11.20
N GLY A 150 8.54 12.92 -10.49
CA GLY A 150 8.68 14.37 -10.55
C GLY A 150 8.22 14.97 -11.87
N CYS A 151 7.38 14.25 -12.64
CA CYS A 151 6.88 14.69 -13.93
C CYS A 151 5.37 14.96 -13.90
N PRO A 152 4.87 15.87 -14.76
CA PRO A 152 3.43 16.06 -14.94
C PRO A 152 2.74 14.76 -15.33
N LEU A 153 1.50 14.58 -14.87
CA LEU A 153 0.65 13.44 -15.13
C LEU A 153 -0.78 13.92 -15.41
N THR A 154 -1.36 13.43 -16.51
CA THR A 154 -2.80 13.52 -16.77
C THR A 154 -3.45 12.23 -16.31
N LEU A 155 -4.62 12.35 -15.69
CA LEU A 155 -5.40 11.20 -15.22
C LEU A 155 -6.51 10.83 -16.21
N ASP A 156 -6.34 11.09 -17.50
CA ASP A 156 -7.36 10.92 -18.55
C ASP A 156 -7.40 9.50 -19.15
N GLY A 157 -6.37 8.69 -18.90
CA GLY A 157 -6.28 7.32 -19.40
C GLY A 157 -7.18 6.30 -18.66
N ASP A 158 -7.51 5.23 -19.38
CA ASP A 158 -8.17 4.05 -18.82
C ASP A 158 -7.30 3.38 -17.75
N GLY A 159 -7.91 2.99 -16.62
CA GLY A 159 -7.14 2.51 -15.49
C GLY A 159 -7.92 2.33 -14.19
N LEU A 160 -7.17 1.94 -13.16
CA LEU A 160 -7.61 1.91 -11.77
C LEU A 160 -7.01 3.11 -11.03
N VAL A 161 -7.88 3.92 -10.43
CA VAL A 161 -7.48 5.01 -9.53
C VAL A 161 -7.88 4.62 -8.12
N VAL A 162 -6.91 4.56 -7.20
CA VAL A 162 -7.13 4.21 -5.80
C VAL A 162 -6.79 5.39 -4.92
N LEU A 163 -7.76 5.84 -4.12
CA LEU A 163 -7.63 6.93 -3.17
C LEU A 163 -7.43 6.35 -1.78
N LEU A 164 -6.24 6.57 -1.20
CA LEU A 164 -5.87 6.09 0.13
C LEU A 164 -5.55 7.27 1.04
N GLY A 165 -6.21 7.28 2.19
CA GLY A 165 -5.85 8.14 3.32
C GLY A 165 -4.52 7.72 3.94
N LEU A 166 -3.87 8.64 4.64
CA LEU A 166 -2.55 8.40 5.25
C LEU A 166 -2.50 7.19 6.20
N ARG A 167 -3.61 6.73 6.78
CA ARG A 167 -3.67 5.54 7.65
C ARG A 167 -4.03 4.24 6.90
N ARG A 168 -4.06 4.27 5.57
CA ARG A 168 -4.49 3.14 4.71
C ARG A 168 -3.48 2.80 3.62
N LEU A 169 -2.30 3.42 3.60
CA LEU A 169 -1.32 3.30 2.51
C LEU A 169 -0.80 1.86 2.32
N SER A 170 -0.76 1.08 3.40
CA SER A 170 -0.44 -0.35 3.40
C SER A 170 -1.35 -1.18 2.48
N ALA A 171 -2.56 -0.71 2.17
CA ALA A 171 -3.46 -1.37 1.22
C ALA A 171 -2.88 -1.43 -0.21
N LEU A 172 -1.96 -0.53 -0.57
CA LEU A 172 -1.38 -0.49 -1.91
C LEU A 172 -0.74 -1.82 -2.32
N GLU A 173 -0.06 -2.51 -1.40
CA GLU A 173 0.60 -3.78 -1.75
C GLU A 173 -0.40 -4.80 -2.29
N SER A 174 -1.54 -4.95 -1.61
CA SER A 174 -2.60 -5.87 -2.04
C SER A 174 -3.15 -5.47 -3.42
N VAL A 175 -3.32 -4.16 -3.67
CA VAL A 175 -3.79 -3.66 -4.96
C VAL A 175 -2.79 -3.99 -6.07
N VAL A 176 -1.52 -3.59 -5.93
CA VAL A 176 -0.50 -3.82 -6.96
C VAL A 176 -0.35 -5.29 -7.31
N ARG A 177 -0.51 -6.19 -6.33
CA ARG A 177 -0.43 -7.63 -6.55
C ARG A 177 -1.67 -8.22 -7.22
N ALA A 178 -2.82 -7.55 -7.15
CA ALA A 178 -4.07 -7.99 -7.76
C ALA A 178 -4.32 -7.34 -9.13
N VAL A 179 -3.72 -6.19 -9.40
CA VAL A 179 -3.89 -5.46 -10.67
C VAL A 179 -3.21 -6.22 -11.81
N PRO A 180 -3.93 -6.50 -12.91
CA PRO A 180 -3.34 -7.08 -14.13
C PRO A 180 -2.29 -6.17 -14.75
N ALA A 181 -1.32 -6.75 -15.45
CA ALA A 181 -0.18 -6.00 -16.01
C ALA A 181 -0.59 -4.97 -17.08
N GLU A 182 -1.76 -5.15 -17.69
CA GLU A 182 -2.28 -4.29 -18.75
C GLU A 182 -3.05 -3.07 -18.21
N LEU A 183 -3.39 -3.07 -16.92
CA LEU A 183 -4.20 -2.02 -16.33
C LEU A 183 -3.32 -1.00 -15.62
N SER A 184 -3.40 0.25 -16.05
CA SER A 184 -2.69 1.34 -15.39
C SER A 184 -3.21 1.54 -13.95
N LEU A 185 -2.30 1.70 -12.99
CA LEU A 185 -2.64 1.94 -11.59
C LEU A 185 -2.13 3.32 -11.15
N THR A 186 -3.05 4.14 -10.66
CA THR A 186 -2.71 5.39 -9.99
C THR A 186 -3.17 5.38 -8.54
N LEU A 187 -2.24 5.59 -7.62
CA LEU A 187 -2.50 5.87 -6.21
C LEU A 187 -2.63 7.38 -6.00
N ILE A 188 -3.76 7.81 -5.45
CA ILE A 188 -3.99 9.15 -4.93
C ILE A 188 -3.89 9.08 -3.41
N VAL A 189 -2.89 9.74 -2.85
CA VAL A 189 -2.72 9.90 -1.40
C VAL A 189 -3.52 11.13 -0.96
N VAL A 190 -4.40 10.93 0.01
CA VAL A 190 -5.24 12.00 0.58
C VAL A 190 -5.05 12.09 2.10
N THR A 191 -5.44 13.21 2.68
CA THR A 191 -5.52 13.37 4.13
C THR A 191 -6.75 14.18 4.51
N GLY A 192 -7.34 13.86 5.66
CA GLY A 192 -8.42 14.68 6.22
C GLY A 192 -7.94 15.98 6.87
N ASP A 193 -6.63 16.11 7.07
CA ASP A 193 -6.01 17.28 7.69
C ASP A 193 -4.78 17.74 6.91
N PRO A 194 -4.97 18.43 5.77
CA PRO A 194 -3.86 18.92 4.97
C PRO A 194 -3.03 19.98 5.70
N GLY A 195 -3.60 20.68 6.68
CA GLY A 195 -2.89 21.71 7.46
C GLY A 195 -1.86 21.10 8.41
N GLU A 196 -2.23 20.03 9.12
CA GLU A 196 -1.33 19.37 10.07
C GLU A 196 -0.46 18.31 9.41
N ARG A 197 -1.05 17.46 8.55
CA ARG A 197 -0.39 16.26 8.02
C ARG A 197 0.15 16.44 6.61
N GLY A 198 -0.25 17.49 5.91
CA GLY A 198 0.23 17.76 4.56
C GLY A 198 1.74 17.98 4.46
N PRO A 199 2.37 18.79 5.34
CA PRO A 199 3.82 18.93 5.35
C PRO A 199 4.56 17.60 5.54
N LEU A 200 4.06 16.73 6.44
CA LEU A 200 4.61 15.40 6.69
C LEU A 200 4.50 14.51 5.44
N ALA A 201 3.32 14.47 4.81
CA ALA A 201 3.09 13.71 3.58
C ALA A 201 4.01 14.17 2.45
N ARG A 202 4.08 15.48 2.18
CA ARG A 202 4.96 16.04 1.14
C ARG A 202 6.42 15.69 1.40
N PHE A 203 6.89 15.86 2.63
CA PHE A 203 8.27 15.55 2.99
C PHE A 203 8.60 14.07 2.76
N ALA A 204 7.77 13.17 3.30
CA ALA A 204 8.01 11.73 3.21
C ALA A 204 7.95 11.24 1.74
N LEU A 205 6.96 11.69 0.97
CA LEU A 205 6.81 11.32 -0.44
C LEU A 205 7.96 11.85 -1.31
N ALA A 206 8.38 13.10 -1.11
CA ALA A 206 9.49 13.70 -1.84
C ALA A 206 10.82 12.98 -1.54
N ARG A 207 11.09 12.69 -0.26
CA ARG A 207 12.28 11.95 0.20
C ARG A 207 12.31 10.54 -0.39
N MET A 208 11.18 9.82 -0.32
CA MET A 208 11.02 8.50 -0.93
C MET A 208 11.31 8.54 -2.44
N GLY A 209 10.71 9.48 -3.18
CA GLY A 209 10.96 9.64 -4.60
C GLY A 209 12.43 9.93 -4.92
N ALA A 210 13.08 10.81 -4.13
CA ALA A 210 14.50 11.12 -4.29
C ALA A 210 15.39 9.89 -4.10
N HIS A 211 15.16 9.11 -3.04
CA HIS A 211 15.93 7.89 -2.80
C HIS A 211 15.73 6.83 -3.89
N LEU A 212 14.49 6.63 -4.36
CA LEU A 212 14.21 5.68 -5.44
C LEU A 212 14.90 6.10 -6.74
N ARG A 213 14.83 7.39 -7.12
CA ARG A 213 15.56 7.93 -8.29
C ARG A 213 17.06 7.78 -8.18
N ALA A 214 17.63 7.96 -7.00
CA ALA A 214 19.06 7.83 -6.78
C ALA A 214 19.56 6.38 -6.82
N ALA A 215 18.72 5.41 -6.43
CA ALA A 215 19.18 4.04 -6.15
C ALA A 215 18.59 2.94 -7.05
N VAL A 216 17.50 3.22 -7.76
CA VAL A 216 16.73 2.23 -8.51
C VAL A 216 16.57 2.70 -9.96
N PRO A 217 17.02 1.94 -10.96
CA PRO A 217 16.76 2.26 -12.37
C PRO A 217 15.24 2.36 -12.64
N GLU A 218 14.80 3.37 -13.39
CA GLU A 218 13.36 3.62 -13.60
C GLU A 218 12.63 2.42 -14.24
N GLY A 219 13.29 1.70 -15.14
CA GLY A 219 12.71 0.53 -15.83
C GLY A 219 12.35 -0.66 -14.92
N VAL A 220 12.74 -0.64 -13.64
CA VAL A 220 12.37 -1.68 -12.65
C VAL A 220 11.44 -1.17 -11.57
N TRP A 221 10.96 0.06 -11.68
CA TRP A 221 10.01 0.61 -10.72
C TRP A 221 8.67 -0.12 -10.80
N PRO A 222 7.89 -0.10 -9.71
CA PRO A 222 6.51 -0.53 -9.80
C PRO A 222 5.72 0.31 -10.80
N ASP A 223 4.90 -0.36 -11.59
CA ASP A 223 3.98 0.27 -12.53
C ASP A 223 2.77 0.84 -11.77
N VAL A 224 3.10 1.84 -10.95
CA VAL A 224 2.17 2.62 -10.16
C VAL A 224 2.59 4.08 -10.30
N ARG A 225 1.60 4.94 -10.54
CA ARG A 225 1.73 6.39 -10.44
C ARG A 225 1.26 6.82 -9.06
N ILE A 226 1.96 7.76 -8.42
CA ILE A 226 1.57 8.26 -7.11
C ILE A 226 1.37 9.76 -7.17
N VAL A 227 0.23 10.21 -6.69
CA VAL A 227 -0.15 11.62 -6.61
C VAL A 227 -0.50 11.94 -5.17
N TYR A 228 -0.06 13.09 -4.67
CA TYR A 228 -0.56 13.62 -3.41
C TYR A 228 -1.63 14.68 -3.71
N ASP A 229 -2.89 14.39 -3.39
CA ASP A 229 -4.01 15.31 -3.61
C ASP A 229 -4.25 16.15 -2.35
N GLU A 230 -3.35 17.12 -2.14
CA GLU A 230 -3.44 18.06 -1.02
C GLU A 230 -4.73 18.89 -1.03
N SER A 231 -5.19 19.26 -2.22
CA SER A 231 -6.36 20.11 -2.41
C SER A 231 -7.70 19.37 -2.35
N GLY A 232 -7.69 18.04 -2.34
CA GLY A 232 -8.88 17.20 -2.43
C GLY A 232 -9.61 17.28 -3.78
N ARG A 233 -9.01 17.89 -4.82
CA ARG A 233 -9.66 18.12 -6.11
C ARG A 233 -9.77 16.84 -6.94
N VAL A 234 -8.78 15.95 -6.84
CA VAL A 234 -8.84 14.63 -7.49
C VAL A 234 -9.88 13.76 -6.78
N ALA A 235 -9.92 13.81 -5.45
CA ALA A 235 -10.94 13.14 -4.66
C ALA A 235 -12.36 13.63 -5.01
N ALA A 236 -12.55 14.95 -5.12
CA ALA A 236 -13.82 15.53 -5.55
C ALA A 236 -14.23 15.06 -6.96
N ALA A 237 -13.29 15.01 -7.91
CA ALA A 237 -13.55 14.45 -9.24
C ALA A 237 -13.94 12.96 -9.22
N ALA A 238 -13.50 12.21 -8.20
CA ALA A 238 -13.87 10.82 -7.98
C ALA A 238 -15.24 10.66 -7.28
N GLY A 239 -15.94 11.76 -7.00
CA GLY A 239 -17.20 11.78 -6.27
C GLY A 239 -17.03 11.57 -4.76
N LEU A 240 -15.89 11.97 -4.20
CA LEU A 240 -15.63 12.02 -2.75
C LEU A 240 -15.65 13.49 -2.29
N PRO A 241 -16.78 13.97 -1.72
CA PRO A 241 -16.89 15.37 -1.27
C PRO A 241 -16.05 15.66 -0.02
N SER A 242 -15.65 14.62 0.71
CA SER A 242 -14.74 14.70 1.83
C SER A 242 -13.85 13.47 1.89
N VAL A 243 -12.65 13.67 2.42
CA VAL A 243 -11.65 12.63 2.64
C VAL A 243 -11.21 12.66 4.09
N HIS A 244 -10.73 11.53 4.58
CA HIS A 244 -10.13 11.40 5.90
C HIS A 244 -8.94 10.45 5.82
N ASP A 245 -8.13 10.38 6.87
CA ASP A 245 -6.94 9.52 6.87
C ASP A 245 -7.26 8.02 6.81
N GLY A 246 -8.50 7.65 7.06
CA GLY A 246 -9.01 6.29 6.90
C GLY A 246 -9.63 6.01 5.53
N THR A 247 -9.63 6.96 4.60
CA THR A 247 -10.24 6.83 3.28
C THR A 247 -9.60 5.67 2.53
N GLU A 248 -10.43 4.81 1.97
CA GLU A 248 -10.02 3.77 1.04
C GLU A 248 -11.14 3.65 0.01
N THR A 249 -10.92 4.21 -1.16
CA THR A 249 -11.87 4.19 -2.27
C THR A 249 -11.10 3.85 -3.52
N ALA A 250 -11.73 3.15 -4.44
CA ALA A 250 -11.16 2.89 -5.75
C ALA A 250 -12.23 3.10 -6.82
N VAL A 251 -11.80 3.64 -7.95
CA VAL A 251 -12.64 3.86 -9.12
C VAL A 251 -11.96 3.33 -10.37
N ARG A 252 -12.74 2.73 -11.27
CA ARG A 252 -12.28 2.37 -12.60
C ARG A 252 -12.64 3.49 -13.56
N VAL A 253 -11.64 3.98 -14.28
CA VAL A 253 -11.80 4.94 -15.38
C VAL A 253 -11.82 4.18 -16.69
N SER A 254 -12.79 4.46 -17.55
CA SER A 254 -12.78 4.02 -18.94
C SER A 254 -13.47 5.05 -19.83
N GLY A 255 -12.81 5.43 -20.94
CA GLY A 255 -13.34 6.38 -21.90
C GLY A 255 -13.66 7.76 -21.28
N GLY A 256 -12.84 8.22 -20.34
CA GLY A 256 -13.06 9.49 -19.62
C GLY A 256 -14.26 9.47 -18.66
N ARG A 257 -14.70 8.30 -18.21
CA ARG A 257 -15.82 8.13 -17.28
C ARG A 257 -15.46 7.19 -16.15
N LEU A 258 -16.05 7.41 -14.98
CA LEU A 258 -16.03 6.47 -13.87
C LEU A 258 -17.08 5.39 -14.13
N VAL A 259 -16.64 4.15 -14.35
CA VAL A 259 -17.53 3.02 -14.74
C VAL A 259 -17.81 2.04 -13.60
N ARG A 260 -16.91 1.98 -12.62
CA ARG A 260 -17.04 1.15 -11.41
C ARG A 260 -16.45 1.89 -10.22
N ARG A 261 -16.99 1.62 -9.03
CA ARG A 261 -16.49 2.14 -7.77
C ARG A 261 -16.59 1.10 -6.66
N ALA A 262 -15.66 1.19 -5.73
CA ALA A 262 -15.65 0.45 -4.48
C ALA A 262 -15.23 1.41 -3.36
N ASP A 263 -15.86 1.30 -2.19
CA ASP A 263 -15.57 2.13 -1.02
C ASP A 263 -15.36 1.25 0.21
N GLY A 264 -14.44 1.67 1.08
CA GLY A 264 -14.10 0.98 2.31
C GLY A 264 -12.89 0.06 2.18
N ARG A 265 -12.60 -0.64 3.28
CA ARG A 265 -11.44 -1.53 3.38
C ARG A 265 -11.50 -2.63 2.31
N GLY A 266 -10.45 -2.74 1.51
CA GLY A 266 -10.33 -3.67 0.39
C GLY A 266 -10.79 -3.11 -0.96
N ALA A 267 -11.20 -1.84 -1.06
CA ALA A 267 -11.78 -1.28 -2.29
C ALA A 267 -10.89 -1.45 -3.53
N GLY A 268 -9.62 -1.09 -3.44
CA GLY A 268 -8.68 -1.24 -4.56
C GLY A 268 -8.47 -2.70 -4.95
N TYR A 269 -8.36 -3.60 -3.97
CA TYR A 269 -8.20 -5.04 -4.21
C TYR A 269 -9.43 -5.64 -4.90
N ALA A 270 -10.64 -5.24 -4.47
CA ALA A 270 -11.88 -5.73 -5.02
C ALA A 270 -12.03 -5.37 -6.51
N LEU A 271 -11.76 -4.11 -6.89
CA LEU A 271 -11.79 -3.69 -8.29
C LEU A 271 -10.69 -4.35 -9.13
N ALA A 272 -9.48 -4.46 -8.59
CA ALA A 272 -8.38 -5.14 -9.27
C ALA A 272 -8.70 -6.62 -9.56
N SER A 273 -9.26 -7.32 -8.57
CA SER A 273 -9.66 -8.73 -8.71
C SER A 273 -10.85 -8.92 -9.64
N GLU A 274 -11.82 -8.01 -9.62
CA GLU A 274 -12.95 -8.03 -10.57
C GLU A 274 -12.45 -7.96 -12.02
N TYR A 275 -11.46 -7.11 -12.31
CA TYR A 275 -10.88 -6.99 -13.65
C TYR A 275 -10.21 -8.29 -14.08
N ALA A 276 -9.41 -8.91 -13.20
CA ALA A 276 -8.75 -10.18 -13.49
C ALA A 276 -9.77 -11.31 -13.80
N GLY A 277 -10.90 -11.34 -13.10
CA GLY A 277 -11.98 -12.28 -13.36
C GLY A 277 -12.69 -12.08 -14.70
N HIS A 278 -12.81 -10.83 -15.17
CA HIS A 278 -13.42 -10.52 -16.47
C HIS A 278 -12.47 -10.77 -17.65
N ALA A 279 -11.17 -10.52 -17.48
CA ALA A 279 -10.15 -10.80 -18.50
C ALA A 279 -10.01 -12.30 -18.81
N GLY A 280 -10.25 -13.17 -17.82
CA GLY A 280 -10.34 -14.62 -18.02
C GLY A 280 -11.61 -15.11 -18.71
N SER A 281 -12.63 -14.24 -18.86
CA SER A 281 -13.95 -14.58 -19.41
C SER A 281 -14.17 -14.06 -20.84
N SER A 282 -13.20 -13.35 -21.44
CA SER A 282 -13.29 -12.97 -22.86
C SER A 282 -13.01 -14.17 -23.76
N VAL A 283 -13.98 -15.07 -23.86
CA VAL A 283 -14.10 -15.98 -25.00
C VAL A 283 -14.31 -15.09 -26.23
N PRO A 284 -13.48 -15.18 -27.28
CA PRO A 284 -13.72 -14.40 -28.50
C PRO A 284 -15.10 -14.80 -29.02
N ALA A 285 -15.97 -13.81 -29.19
CA ALA A 285 -17.29 -13.99 -29.78
C ALA A 285 -17.10 -14.73 -31.11
N ARG A 286 -17.47 -16.02 -31.13
CA ARG A 286 -17.54 -16.78 -32.37
C ARG A 286 -18.53 -16.02 -33.24
N HIS A 287 -18.03 -15.52 -34.35
CA HIS A 287 -18.82 -14.93 -35.41
C HIS A 287 -19.75 -16.03 -35.94
N THR A 288 -20.96 -16.12 -35.38
CA THR A 288 -22.01 -16.97 -35.93
C THR A 288 -22.51 -16.29 -37.19
N GLY A 289 -22.06 -16.80 -38.33
CA GLY A 289 -22.72 -16.56 -39.61
C GLY A 289 -24.17 -17.09 -39.59
N PRO A 290 -25.02 -16.64 -40.52
CA PRO A 290 -26.45 -16.94 -40.53
C PRO A 290 -26.72 -18.43 -40.83
N PRO A 291 -27.92 -18.93 -40.47
CA PRO A 291 -28.25 -20.35 -40.56
C PRO A 291 -28.59 -20.72 -42.00
N GLU A 292 -27.99 -21.80 -42.49
CA GLU A 292 -28.43 -22.48 -43.71
C GLU A 292 -29.30 -23.68 -43.28
N GLU A 293 -30.58 -23.60 -43.63
CA GLU A 293 -31.56 -24.67 -43.48
C GLU A 293 -31.25 -25.81 -44.46
N ALA A 294 -31.29 -27.06 -43.97
CA ALA A 294 -32.15 -28.14 -44.47
C ALA A 294 -31.58 -29.54 -44.14
N GLY A 295 -32.44 -30.42 -43.63
CA GLY A 295 -32.31 -31.86 -43.85
C GLY A 295 -32.12 -32.75 -42.62
N LEU A 296 -33.20 -33.01 -41.87
CA LEU A 296 -33.46 -34.29 -41.20
C LEU A 296 -34.40 -35.12 -42.11
N PRO A 297 -34.47 -36.47 -42.07
CA PRO A 297 -34.63 -37.23 -40.81
C PRO A 297 -34.08 -38.67 -40.73
N GLY A 298 -33.92 -39.15 -39.49
CA GLY A 298 -34.45 -40.49 -39.14
C GLY A 298 -33.67 -41.32 -38.11
N PRO A 299 -34.34 -42.25 -37.39
CA PRO A 299 -34.16 -42.39 -35.94
C PRO A 299 -33.67 -43.78 -35.49
N THR A 300 -33.18 -43.90 -34.24
CA THR A 300 -33.28 -45.17 -33.51
C THR A 300 -33.35 -44.98 -31.99
N ARG A 301 -34.35 -45.63 -31.39
CA ARG A 301 -34.63 -45.82 -29.96
C ARG A 301 -33.60 -46.74 -29.28
N GLN A 302 -33.44 -46.58 -27.96
CA GLN A 302 -33.66 -47.57 -26.87
C GLN A 302 -32.94 -47.03 -25.61
N ALA A 303 -33.63 -46.63 -24.53
CA ALA A 303 -34.33 -47.41 -23.49
C ALA A 303 -33.40 -48.03 -22.42
N GLU A 304 -33.71 -47.70 -21.15
CA GLU A 304 -33.58 -48.49 -19.90
C GLU A 304 -32.75 -47.88 -18.74
N THR A 305 -33.49 -47.44 -17.72
CA THR A 305 -33.20 -47.34 -16.27
C THR A 305 -33.37 -48.74 -15.60
N PRO A 306 -33.32 -48.94 -14.26
CA PRO A 306 -32.62 -48.28 -13.12
C PRO A 306 -31.98 -49.32 -12.14
N VAL A 307 -31.10 -48.94 -11.19
CA VAL A 307 -30.91 -49.71 -9.93
C VAL A 307 -30.60 -48.81 -8.73
N THR A 308 -31.33 -49.09 -7.64
CA THR A 308 -31.36 -48.49 -6.30
C THR A 308 -30.43 -49.22 -5.32
N ARG A 309 -29.73 -48.52 -4.39
CA ARG A 309 -29.68 -48.76 -2.92
C ARG A 309 -28.56 -47.99 -2.19
N ALA A 310 -28.92 -47.41 -1.04
CA ALA A 310 -28.08 -46.82 0.02
C ALA A 310 -27.60 -47.92 1.03
N PRO A 311 -27.18 -47.65 2.28
CA PRO A 311 -26.47 -46.51 2.91
C PRO A 311 -25.21 -46.98 3.73
N SER A 312 -24.36 -46.08 4.23
CA SER A 312 -23.39 -46.40 5.31
C SER A 312 -23.02 -45.16 6.15
N GLU A 313 -23.66 -45.08 7.32
CA GLU A 313 -23.16 -44.76 8.67
C GLU A 313 -22.28 -43.52 9.03
N PRO A 314 -22.36 -43.10 10.32
CA PRO A 314 -21.98 -41.76 10.78
C PRO A 314 -20.59 -41.73 11.44
N ASN A 315 -19.93 -40.57 11.42
CA ASN A 315 -18.77 -40.32 12.26
C ASN A 315 -19.05 -39.11 13.16
N GLY A 316 -18.98 -39.36 14.46
CA GLY A 316 -19.17 -38.38 15.51
C GLY A 316 -17.97 -37.47 15.67
N ASP A 317 -18.21 -36.29 16.23
CA ASP A 317 -17.16 -35.46 16.80
C ASP A 317 -17.63 -34.73 18.06
N THR A 318 -17.15 -35.26 19.18
CA THR A 318 -16.37 -34.57 20.22
C THR A 318 -16.74 -33.11 20.52
N VAL A 319 -17.54 -32.91 21.57
CA VAL A 319 -17.65 -31.64 22.30
C VAL A 319 -16.67 -31.66 23.47
N GLN A 320 -15.60 -30.87 23.37
CA GLN A 320 -14.83 -30.39 24.51
C GLN A 320 -14.46 -28.92 24.26
N ARG A 321 -14.99 -28.00 25.08
CA ARG A 321 -14.20 -26.89 25.61
C ARG A 321 -14.82 -26.24 26.84
N THR A 322 -14.09 -26.48 27.90
CA THR A 322 -13.98 -25.85 29.21
C THR A 322 -14.14 -24.33 29.24
N ALA A 323 -14.75 -23.91 30.36
CA ALA A 323 -14.76 -22.57 30.92
C ALA A 323 -13.35 -21.96 31.07
N ASN A 324 -13.28 -20.62 31.00
CA ASN A 324 -12.47 -19.87 31.95
C ASN A 324 -12.95 -18.43 32.10
N ALA A 325 -13.06 -18.04 33.37
CA ALA A 325 -13.40 -16.72 33.87
C ALA A 325 -12.19 -15.79 33.83
N ASN A 326 -12.43 -14.48 33.65
CA ASN A 326 -11.75 -13.43 34.42
C ASN A 326 -12.45 -12.08 34.22
N GLY A 327 -12.84 -11.48 35.34
CA GLY A 327 -13.60 -10.23 35.42
C GLY A 327 -12.76 -8.95 35.24
N PRO A 328 -13.44 -7.78 35.23
CA PRO A 328 -12.82 -6.48 35.00
C PRO A 328 -12.22 -5.88 36.27
N ARG A 329 -11.05 -5.23 36.12
CA ARG A 329 -10.42 -4.40 37.15
C ARG A 329 -10.98 -2.98 37.12
N ASP A 330 -11.50 -2.60 38.27
CA ASP A 330 -11.90 -1.26 38.69
C ASP A 330 -10.66 -0.37 38.88
N THR A 331 -10.68 0.87 38.37
CA THR A 331 -9.65 1.88 38.65
C THR A 331 -10.27 3.29 38.74
N GLY A 332 -10.36 3.78 39.98
CA GLY A 332 -9.67 5.03 40.37
C GLY A 332 -10.42 6.35 40.22
N ALA A 333 -11.24 6.69 41.23
CA ALA A 333 -11.60 8.07 41.59
C ALA A 333 -10.36 8.83 42.15
N ARG A 334 -10.02 10.00 41.60
CA ARG A 334 -10.22 11.36 42.16
C ARG A 334 -9.72 11.62 43.59
N GLU A 335 -8.62 12.36 43.69
CA GLU A 335 -8.25 13.19 44.84
C GLU A 335 -7.39 14.37 44.30
N VAL A 336 -7.97 15.55 44.04
CA VAL A 336 -8.11 16.72 44.93
C VAL A 336 -6.80 17.12 45.62
N ILE A 337 -6.06 18.06 45.01
CA ILE A 337 -5.04 18.86 45.71
C ILE A 337 -5.56 20.29 45.79
N ARG A 338 -5.80 20.73 47.03
CA ARG A 338 -6.13 22.10 47.41
C ARG A 338 -4.89 22.99 47.31
N ARG A 339 -5.17 24.22 46.88
CA ARG A 339 -4.37 25.42 47.14
C ARG A 339 -4.04 25.55 48.62
N ASP A 340 -2.83 26.01 48.92
CA ASP A 340 -2.64 26.92 50.04
C ASP A 340 -1.68 28.05 49.66
N GLU A 341 -1.97 29.21 50.23
CA GLU A 341 -1.39 30.51 49.96
C GLU A 341 -0.22 30.80 50.92
N ARG A 342 0.58 31.83 50.54
CA ARG A 342 1.44 32.71 51.35
C ARG A 342 2.87 32.28 51.63
N GLY A 343 3.76 33.20 51.24
CA GLY A 343 5.21 33.22 51.43
C GLY A 343 5.80 34.18 50.41
#